data_AF-A0A453JQZ9-F1
#
_entry.id   AF-A0A453JQZ9-F1
#
_cell.length_a   1.000
_cell.length_b   1.000
_cell.length_c   1.000
_cell.angle_alpha   90.00
_cell.angle_beta   90.00
_cell.angle_gamma   90.00
#
_symmetry.space_group_name_H-M   'P 1'
#
loop_
_entity.id
_entity.type
_entity.pdbx_description
1 polymer ?
#
loop_
_entity_poly.entity_id
_entity_poly.type
_entity_poly.pdbx_seq_one_letter_code
_entity_poly.pdbx_strand_id
1 'polypeptide(L)'
;MMYAVKRDGRTETVHFDKITVQLKKLSYGLSQEHCDPVLVAQKVCVRVYMGVTTSQLDELGAETAAALTASQHDYASLAARIAVSNLPPSGNSLCGARK
;
A
#
# COMPACT_ATOMS: atom_id res chain seq x y z
N MET A 1 4.82 -20.39 -4.07
CA MET A 1 3.62 -19.64 -4.54
C MET A 1 3.03 -18.91 -3.34
N MET A 2 2.73 -17.63 -3.48
CA MET A 2 2.25 -16.77 -2.40
C MET A 2 0.75 -16.54 -2.55
N TYR A 3 0.00 -16.77 -1.49
CA TYR A 3 -1.46 -16.64 -1.49
C TYR A 3 -1.88 -15.76 -0.33
N ALA A 4 -2.80 -14.83 -0.62
CA ALA A 4 -3.44 -14.00 0.37
C ALA A 4 -4.80 -14.59 0.75
N VAL A 5 -5.09 -14.62 2.04
CA VAL A 5 -6.38 -15.06 2.56
C VAL A 5 -7.27 -13.83 2.77
N LYS A 6 -8.42 -13.80 2.11
CA LYS A 6 -9.44 -12.77 2.34
C LYS A 6 -10.19 -13.04 3.65
N ARG A 7 -10.85 -12.00 4.18
CA ARG A 7 -11.75 -12.13 5.33
C ARG A 7 -12.88 -13.16 5.12
N ASP A 8 -13.26 -13.39 3.86
CA ASP A 8 -14.24 -14.38 3.42
C ASP A 8 -13.70 -15.83 3.39
N GLY A 9 -12.43 -16.06 3.78
CA GLY A 9 -11.77 -17.37 3.72
C GLY A 9 -11.24 -17.75 2.33
N ARG A 10 -11.55 -16.97 1.29
CA ARG A 10 -11.04 -17.20 -0.07
C ARG A 10 -9.55 -16.89 -0.15
N THR A 11 -8.80 -17.79 -0.75
CA THR A 11 -7.40 -17.56 -1.12
C THR A 11 -7.31 -16.93 -2.50
N GLU A 12 -6.62 -15.81 -2.61
CA GLU A 12 -6.22 -15.23 -3.88
C GLU A 12 -4.71 -15.30 -4.02
N THR A 13 -4.21 -15.68 -5.18
CA THR A 13 -2.77 -15.64 -5.46
C THR A 13 -2.29 -14.18 -5.47
N VAL A 14 -1.27 -13.87 -4.68
CA VAL A 14 -0.65 -12.54 -4.65
C VAL A 14 0.39 -12.50 -5.75
N HIS A 15 0.06 -11.80 -6.83
CA HIS A 15 1.00 -11.51 -7.90
C HIS A 15 1.63 -10.14 -7.67
N PHE A 16 2.93 -10.03 -7.98
CA PHE A 16 3.66 -8.77 -7.98
C PHE A 16 2.97 -7.69 -8.83
N ASP A 17 2.41 -8.11 -9.98
CA ASP A 17 1.64 -7.24 -10.86
C ASP A 17 0.45 -6.58 -10.14
N LYS A 18 -0.27 -7.34 -9.29
CA LYS A 18 -1.43 -6.85 -8.55
C LYS A 18 -1.05 -5.75 -7.55
N ILE A 19 0.07 -5.91 -6.85
CA ILE A 19 0.62 -4.92 -5.92
C ILE A 19 1.00 -3.65 -6.70
N THR A 20 1.73 -3.82 -7.81
CA THR A 20 2.19 -2.71 -8.65
C THR A 20 1.02 -1.91 -9.23
N VAL A 21 -0.02 -2.61 -9.72
CA VAL A 21 -1.25 -1.98 -10.22
C VAL A 21 -1.98 -1.21 -9.14
N GLN A 22 -2.08 -1.76 -7.92
CA GLN A 22 -2.75 -1.06 -6.82
C GLN A 22 -2.00 0.22 -6.44
N LEU A 23 -0.66 0.15 -6.32
CA LEU A 23 0.17 1.32 -6.04
C LEU A 23 0.07 2.37 -7.16
N LYS A 24 0.06 1.96 -8.43
CA LYS A 24 -0.16 2.87 -9.57
C LYS A 24 -1.51 3.57 -9.51
N LYS A 25 -2.58 2.90 -9.06
CA LYS A 25 -3.90 3.52 -8.87
C LYS A 25 -3.84 4.57 -7.77
N LEU A 26 -3.13 4.30 -6.67
CA LEU A 26 -2.96 5.23 -5.56
C LEU A 26 -1.96 6.35 -5.88
N SER A 27 -1.08 6.15 -6.85
CA SER A 27 -0.18 7.20 -7.36
C SER A 27 -0.83 8.06 -8.44
N TYR A 28 -2.13 7.90 -8.71
CA TYR A 28 -2.83 8.72 -9.70
C TYR A 28 -2.79 10.21 -9.31
N GLY A 29 -2.24 11.04 -10.20
CA GLY A 29 -2.03 12.47 -9.97
C GLY A 29 -0.75 12.84 -9.22
N LEU A 30 0.10 11.86 -8.87
CA LEU A 30 1.46 12.11 -8.37
C LEU A 30 2.46 11.96 -9.53
N SER A 31 3.57 12.71 -9.48
CA SER A 31 4.64 12.62 -10.47
C SER A 31 5.32 11.26 -10.39
N GLN A 32 5.21 10.47 -11.45
CA GLN A 32 5.84 9.14 -11.54
C GLN A 32 7.37 9.20 -11.53
N GLU A 33 7.98 10.37 -11.77
CA GLU A 33 9.43 10.55 -11.69
C GLU A 33 9.93 10.64 -10.24
N HIS A 34 9.09 11.09 -9.30
CA HIS A 34 9.46 11.21 -7.88
C HIS A 34 8.92 10.05 -7.03
N CYS A 35 7.83 9.42 -7.47
CA CYS A 35 7.19 8.33 -6.76
C CYS A 35 7.17 7.08 -7.66
N ASP A 36 8.04 6.13 -7.34
CA ASP A 36 8.21 4.90 -8.11
C ASP A 36 7.47 3.74 -7.43
N PRO A 37 6.25 3.39 -7.89
CA PRO A 37 5.44 2.36 -7.24
C PRO A 37 6.08 0.97 -7.34
N VAL A 38 6.96 0.76 -8.33
CA VAL A 38 7.69 -0.50 -8.52
C VAL A 38 8.65 -0.75 -7.36
N LEU A 39 9.32 0.29 -6.87
CA LEU A 39 10.30 0.19 -5.79
C LEU A 39 9.62 -0.20 -4.47
N VAL A 40 8.45 0.40 -4.20
CA VAL A 40 7.60 0.03 -3.06
C VAL A 40 7.12 -1.41 -3.21
N ALA A 41 6.60 -1.80 -4.39
CA ALA A 41 6.11 -3.15 -4.65
C ALA A 41 7.19 -4.22 -4.42
N GLN A 42 8.42 -3.96 -4.85
CA GLN A 42 9.55 -4.88 -4.64
C GLN A 42 9.81 -5.09 -3.16
N LYS A 43 9.94 -4.02 -2.38
CA LYS A 43 10.16 -4.07 -0.93
C LYS A 43 9.03 -4.77 -0.19
N VAL A 44 7.78 -4.51 -0.56
CA VAL A 44 6.62 -5.21 -0.01
C VAL A 44 6.72 -6.69 -0.31
N CYS A 45 6.98 -7.08 -1.57
CA CYS A 45 7.06 -8.47 -1.99
C CYS A 45 8.07 -9.29 -1.18
N VAL A 46 9.20 -8.70 -0.75
CA VAL A 46 10.20 -9.39 0.09
C VAL A 46 9.70 -9.63 1.52
N ARG A 47 8.77 -8.80 2.00
CA ARG A 47 8.20 -8.89 3.35
C ARG A 47 6.94 -9.75 3.43
N VAL A 48 6.28 -9.99 2.30
CA VAL A 48 5.10 -10.83 2.28
C VAL A 48 5.52 -12.28 2.57
N TYR A 49 4.66 -12.99 3.29
CA TYR A 49 4.84 -14.41 3.62
C TYR A 49 3.58 -15.22 3.25
N MET A 50 3.66 -16.55 3.34
CA MET A 50 2.57 -17.44 2.95
C MET A 50 1.37 -17.25 3.87
N GLY A 51 0.19 -16.96 3.30
CA GLY A 51 -1.04 -16.75 4.07
C GLY A 51 -1.26 -15.32 4.54
N VAL A 52 -0.53 -14.33 3.99
CA VAL A 52 -0.76 -12.91 4.28
C VAL A 52 -2.24 -12.55 4.04
N THR A 53 -2.83 -11.65 4.82
CA THR A 53 -4.16 -11.13 4.47
C THR A 53 -4.03 -9.89 3.60
N THR A 54 -5.07 -9.54 2.84
CA THR A 54 -5.06 -8.29 2.07
C THR A 54 -4.85 -7.06 2.96
N SER A 55 -5.37 -7.08 4.19
CA SER A 55 -5.13 -5.99 5.14
C SER A 55 -3.66 -5.88 5.54
N GLN A 56 -3.01 -7.01 5.86
CA GLN A 56 -1.58 -6.98 6.17
C GLN A 56 -0.73 -6.58 4.96
N LEU A 57 -1.14 -6.96 3.75
CA LEU A 57 -0.45 -6.56 2.52
C LEU A 57 -0.47 -5.03 2.33
N ASP A 58 -1.63 -4.40 2.50
CA ASP A 58 -1.75 -2.93 2.46
C ASP A 58 -1.00 -2.27 3.62
N GLU A 59 -1.01 -2.84 4.84
CA GLU A 59 -0.23 -2.33 5.98
C GLU A 59 1.28 -2.34 5.68
N LEU A 60 1.80 -3.45 5.14
CA LEU A 60 3.19 -3.56 4.69
C LEU A 60 3.52 -2.54 3.59
N GLY A 61 2.57 -2.30 2.68
CA GLY A 61 2.66 -1.26 1.65
C GLY A 61 2.77 0.14 2.24
N ALA A 62 1.89 0.48 3.17
CA ALA A 62 1.88 1.77 3.85
C ALA A 62 3.16 2.00 4.65
N GLU A 63 3.63 0.99 5.40
CA GLU A 63 4.87 1.08 6.19
C GLU A 63 6.09 1.25 5.29
N THR A 64 6.14 0.53 4.16
CA THR A 64 7.23 0.65 3.18
C THR A 64 7.26 2.02 2.52
N ALA A 65 6.10 2.56 2.13
CA ALA A 65 5.98 3.91 1.58
C ALA A 65 6.32 4.99 2.62
N ALA A 66 5.91 4.80 3.88
CA ALA A 66 6.28 5.68 4.99
C ALA A 66 7.79 5.68 5.22
N ALA A 67 8.47 4.53 5.15
CA ALA A 67 9.92 4.46 5.26
C ALA A 67 10.65 5.21 4.14
N LEU A 68 10.09 5.20 2.91
CA LEU A 68 10.64 5.93 1.77
C LEU A 68 10.35 7.43 1.81
N THR A 69 9.44 7.87 2.68
CA THR A 69 9.15 9.30 2.90
C THR A 69 10.38 10.05 3.41
N ALA A 70 11.29 9.35 4.11
CA ALA A 70 12.56 9.92 4.55
C ALA A 70 13.45 10.38 3.37
N SER A 71 13.28 9.79 2.19
CA SER A 71 14.03 10.19 0.99
C SER A 71 13.26 11.16 0.09
N GLN A 72 11.96 10.95 -0.16
CA GLN A 72 11.15 11.82 -1.03
C GLN A 72 9.75 12.05 -0.42
N HIS A 73 9.29 13.30 -0.42
CA HIS A 73 8.01 13.68 0.20
C HIS A 73 6.79 13.05 -0.50
N ASP A 74 6.87 12.76 -1.80
CA ASP A 74 5.76 12.19 -2.56
C ASP A 74 5.34 10.79 -2.07
N TYR A 75 6.28 10.01 -1.50
CA TYR A 75 5.93 8.72 -0.89
C TYR A 75 5.05 8.86 0.36
N ALA A 76 5.07 10.02 1.05
CA ALA A 76 4.19 10.27 2.20
C ALA A 76 2.72 10.27 1.78
N SER A 77 2.44 10.88 0.63
CA SER A 77 1.08 10.96 0.08
C SER A 77 0.60 9.59 -0.40
N LEU A 78 1.50 8.79 -1.00
CA LEU A 78 1.23 7.40 -1.35
C LEU A 78 0.93 6.56 -0.09
N ALA A 79 1.76 6.65 0.95
CA ALA A 79 1.59 5.92 2.21
C ALA A 79 0.26 6.24 2.89
N ALA A 80 -0.10 7.52 2.98
CA ALA A 80 -1.36 7.98 3.52
C ALA A 80 -2.56 7.42 2.73
N ARG A 81 -2.47 7.41 1.39
CA ARG A 81 -3.52 6.85 0.52
C ARG A 81 -3.70 5.34 0.70
N ILE A 82 -2.61 4.59 0.86
CA ILE A 82 -2.66 3.14 1.13
C ILE A 82 -3.36 2.91 2.48
N ALA A 83 -2.92 3.62 3.53
CA ALA A 83 -3.50 3.51 4.87
C ALA A 83 -5.00 3.82 4.88
N VAL A 84 -5.41 4.91 4.22
CA VAL A 84 -6.83 5.30 4.09
C VAL A 84 -7.64 4.26 3.31
N SER A 85 -7.06 3.65 2.27
CA SER A 85 -7.73 2.61 1.48
C SER A 85 -7.96 1.32 2.26
N ASN A 86 -7.12 1.01 3.26
CA ASN A 86 -7.26 -0.17 4.11
C ASN A 86 -8.15 0.06 5.35
N LEU A 87 -8.41 1.32 5.74
CA LEU A 87 -9.28 1.63 6.87
C LEU A 87 -10.72 1.16 6.58
N PRO A 88 -11.36 0.40 7.49
CA PRO A 88 -12.77 0.08 7.37
C PRO A 88 -13.60 1.37 7.46
N PRO A 89 -14.83 1.42 6.88
CA PRO A 89 -15.73 2.56 7.00
C PRO A 89 -16.31 2.64 8.42
N SER A 90 -15.48 2.92 9.41
CA SER A 90 -15.87 3.37 10.72
C SER A 90 -15.56 4.84 10.79
N GLY A 91 -16.61 5.65 10.61
CA GLY A 91 -16.51 7.09 10.60
C GLY A 91 -15.90 7.63 11.89
N ASN A 92 -14.78 8.34 11.77
CA ASN A 92 -14.51 9.54 12.55
C ASN A 92 -13.31 10.29 11.94
N SER A 93 -13.55 11.54 11.57
CA SER A 93 -12.65 12.70 11.69
C SER A 93 -11.15 12.40 11.83
N LEU A 94 -10.41 12.51 10.73
CA LEU A 94 -9.04 13.05 10.78
C LEU A 94 -9.07 14.39 10.07
N CYS A 95 -9.56 15.35 10.86
CA CYS A 95 -9.10 16.72 10.96
C CYS A 95 -8.05 17.12 9.91
N GLY A 96 -8.40 18.11 9.09
CA GLY A 96 -7.48 18.80 8.23
C GLY A 96 -6.29 19.33 9.03
N ALA A 97 -5.17 18.60 8.97
CA ALA A 97 -3.87 19.14 9.28
C ALA A 97 -3.33 19.89 8.05
N ARG A 98 -4.00 20.98 7.66
CA ARG A 98 -3.35 22.09 6.97
C ARG A 98 -3.87 23.40 7.57
N LYS A 99 -3.00 23.94 8.40
CA LYS A 99 -2.91 25.32 8.86
C LYS A 99 -3.04 26.28 7.67
#